data_AF-A0A654D6L4-F1
#
_entry.id   AF-A0A654D6L4-F1
#
_cell.length_a   1.000
_cell.length_b   1.000
_cell.length_c   1.000
_cell.angle_alpha   90.00
_cell.angle_beta   90.00
_cell.angle_gamma   90.00
#
_symmetry.space_group_name_H-M   'P 1'
#
loop_
_entity.id
_entity.type
_entity.pdbx_description
1 polymer ?
#
loop_
_entity_poly.entity_id
_entity_poly.type
_entity_poly.pdbx_seq_one_letter_code
_entity_poly.pdbx_strand_id
1 'polypeptide(L)'
;MLTYPVETKAEITPLEGLLFHHFNAKSQLMNGSIPPAPAKGTKIPKPAQAIQVMSDEEIVDKIDPSQRLPRQAGHYTQIVGHFLTVKNSPQVARAMDAHFKRLARYHGELLGLTGESDPGDE
;
A
#
# COMPACT_ATOMS: atom_id res chain seq x y z
N MET A 1 -6.50 -8.05 11.04
CA MET A 1 -5.09 -7.90 11.48
C MET A 1 -4.45 -9.27 11.60
N LEU A 2 -3.23 -9.42 11.10
CA LEU A 2 -2.46 -10.67 11.19
C LEU A 2 -1.54 -10.59 12.40
N THR A 3 -1.51 -11.65 13.23
CA THR A 3 -0.60 -11.75 14.37
C THR A 3 0.56 -12.66 13.98
N TYR A 4 1.78 -12.15 13.99
CA TYR A 4 2.97 -12.94 13.70
C TYR A 4 3.69 -13.29 15.01
N PRO A 5 4.10 -14.56 15.19
CA PRO A 5 4.78 -14.97 16.41
C PRO A 5 6.18 -14.35 16.49
N VAL A 6 6.55 -13.86 17.67
CA VAL A 6 7.91 -13.47 18.06
C VAL A 6 8.19 -14.09 19.43
N GLU A 7 9.38 -14.64 19.62
CA GLU A 7 9.78 -15.23 20.90
C GLU A 7 10.27 -14.15 21.87
N THR A 8 10.97 -13.14 21.33
CA THR A 8 11.52 -12.04 22.11
C THR A 8 11.12 -10.67 21.55
N LYS A 9 11.05 -9.65 22.42
CA LYS A 9 10.75 -8.26 21.98
C LYS A 9 11.76 -7.71 20.97
N ALA A 10 12.99 -8.21 20.99
CA ALA A 10 14.05 -7.79 20.08
C ALA A 10 13.78 -8.21 18.62
N GLU A 11 12.95 -9.24 18.40
CA GLU A 11 12.58 -9.73 17.07
C GLU A 11 11.50 -8.88 16.39
N ILE A 12 10.83 -7.98 17.13
CA ILE A 12 9.74 -7.16 16.61
C ILE A 12 10.24 -6.28 15.46
N THR A 13 11.29 -5.49 15.66
CA THR A 13 11.80 -4.57 14.63
C THR A 13 12.30 -5.29 13.37
N PRO A 14 13.09 -6.38 13.46
CA PRO A 14 13.45 -7.19 12.30
C PRO A 14 12.24 -7.76 11.55
N LEU A 15 11.24 -8.26 12.29
CA LEU A 15 10.02 -8.82 11.70
C LEU A 15 9.18 -7.75 11.01
N GLU A 16 9.01 -6.57 11.62
CA GLU A 16 8.35 -5.42 11.01
C GLU A 16 9.02 -5.01 9.70
N GLY A 17 10.36 -4.95 9.67
CA GLY A 17 11.12 -4.70 8.45
C GLY A 17 10.83 -5.76 7.38
N LEU A 18 10.85 -7.04 7.75
CA LEU A 18 10.56 -8.14 6.82
C LEU A 18 9.15 -8.06 6.23
N LEU A 19 8.15 -7.86 7.09
CA LEU A 19 6.75 -7.72 6.68
C LEU A 19 6.53 -6.48 5.83
N PHE A 20 7.15 -5.36 6.22
CA PHE A 20 7.12 -4.12 5.44
C PHE A 20 7.62 -4.39 4.03
N HIS A 21 8.83 -4.93 3.85
CA HIS A 21 9.40 -5.16 2.52
C HIS A 21 8.58 -6.16 1.70
N HIS A 22 7.99 -7.18 2.34
CA HIS A 22 7.10 -8.11 1.67
C HIS A 22 5.84 -7.46 1.10
N PHE A 23 5.13 -6.68 1.91
CA PHE A 23 3.85 -6.09 1.52
C PHE A 23 4.04 -4.81 0.70
N ASN A 24 5.10 -4.03 0.96
CA ASN A 24 5.44 -2.82 0.22
C ASN A 24 5.77 -3.12 -1.26
N ALA A 25 6.32 -4.30 -1.55
CA ALA A 25 6.53 -4.75 -2.94
C ALA A 25 5.20 -5.01 -3.69
N LYS A 26 4.12 -5.38 -2.98
CA LYS A 26 2.80 -5.63 -3.58
C LYS A 26 2.00 -4.34 -3.75
N SER A 27 2.01 -3.52 -2.70
CA SER A 27 1.41 -2.19 -2.71
C SER A 27 2.17 -1.31 -1.75
N GLN A 28 2.73 -0.22 -2.25
CA GLN A 28 3.57 0.65 -1.46
C GLN A 28 2.81 1.16 -0.22
N LEU A 29 3.37 0.93 0.98
CA LEU A 29 2.62 0.97 2.23
C LEU A 29 2.65 2.30 2.98
N MET A 30 3.66 3.15 2.77
CA MET A 30 3.89 4.30 3.68
C MET A 30 4.27 5.59 2.96
N ASN A 31 3.84 6.71 3.58
CA ASN A 31 4.22 8.08 3.26
C ASN A 31 5.50 8.53 4.01
N GLY A 32 6.40 7.59 4.34
CA GLY A 32 7.52 7.80 5.25
C GLY A 32 8.80 7.04 4.90
N SER A 33 9.71 6.97 5.88
CA SER A 33 11.00 6.29 5.75
C SER A 33 10.82 4.77 5.57
N ILE A 34 11.62 4.18 4.68
CA ILE A 34 11.64 2.73 4.48
C ILE A 34 12.55 2.12 5.54
N PRO A 35 12.09 1.11 6.30
CA PRO A 35 12.94 0.33 7.20
C PRO A 35 14.12 -0.31 6.45
N PRO A 36 15.26 -0.58 7.11
CA PRO A 36 16.37 -1.31 6.51
C PRO A 36 15.92 -2.62 5.88
N ALA A 37 16.52 -2.99 4.75
CA ALA A 37 16.19 -4.24 4.07
C ALA A 37 16.58 -5.44 4.95
N PRO A 38 15.69 -6.44 5.10
CA PRO A 38 16.01 -7.67 5.82
C PRO A 38 17.09 -8.46 5.07
N ALA A 39 17.75 -9.38 5.77
CA ALA A 39 18.71 -10.29 5.16
C ALA A 39 18.07 -11.09 4.00
N LYS A 40 18.80 -11.25 2.90
CA LYS A 40 18.33 -11.99 1.72
C LYS A 40 17.97 -13.44 2.11
N GLY A 41 16.82 -13.91 1.64
CA GLY A 41 16.34 -15.27 1.89
C GLY A 41 15.59 -15.48 3.20
N THR A 42 15.35 -14.43 3.98
CA THR A 42 14.55 -14.54 5.21
C THR A 42 13.10 -14.88 4.85
N LYS A 43 12.62 -16.03 5.34
CA LYS A 43 11.25 -16.48 5.12
C LYS A 43 10.30 -15.72 6.03
N ILE A 44 9.16 -15.29 5.47
CA ILE A 44 8.12 -14.63 6.26
C ILE A 44 7.39 -15.71 7.07
N PRO A 45 7.30 -15.56 8.40
CA PRO A 45 6.57 -16.51 9.23
C PRO A 45 5.09 -16.49 8.83
N LYS A 46 4.43 -17.65 8.94
CA LYS A 46 2.97 -17.68 8.80
C LYS A 46 2.34 -16.94 9.97
N PRO A 47 1.27 -16.16 9.75
CA PRO A 47 0.55 -15.55 10.85
C PRO A 47 -0.05 -16.65 11.73
N ALA A 48 0.16 -16.54 13.05
CA ALA A 48 -0.39 -17.45 14.04
C ALA A 48 -1.91 -17.26 14.20
N GLN A 49 -2.41 -16.06 13.92
CA GLN A 49 -3.82 -15.73 13.96
C GLN A 49 -4.17 -14.70 12.89
N ALA A 50 -5.34 -14.87 12.26
CA ALA A 50 -5.98 -13.84 11.46
C ALA A 50 -7.21 -13.33 12.23
N ILE A 51 -7.18 -12.07 12.63
CA ILE A 51 -8.28 -11.40 13.35
C ILE A 51 -9.05 -10.55 12.35
N GLN A 52 -10.33 -10.82 12.15
CA GLN A 52 -11.21 -9.96 11.36
C GLN A 52 -11.64 -8.76 12.20
N VAL A 53 -11.45 -7.55 11.68
CA VAL A 53 -11.72 -6.29 12.39
C VAL A 53 -12.86 -5.49 11.75
N MET A 54 -13.26 -5.88 10.54
CA MET A 54 -14.37 -5.29 9.77
C MET A 54 -15.24 -6.44 9.26
N SER A 55 -16.56 -6.23 9.19
CA SER A 55 -17.45 -7.25 8.62
C SER A 55 -17.20 -7.43 7.12
N ASP A 56 -17.70 -8.53 6.55
CA ASP A 56 -17.52 -8.79 5.12
C ASP A 56 -18.23 -7.74 4.26
N GLU A 57 -19.39 -7.26 4.71
CA GLU A 57 -20.13 -6.20 4.03
C GLU A 57 -19.35 -4.87 4.04
N GLU A 58 -18.75 -4.51 5.18
CA GLU A 58 -17.91 -3.32 5.29
C GLU A 58 -16.65 -3.44 4.40
N ILE A 59 -16.09 -4.65 4.30
CA ILE A 59 -14.94 -4.92 3.42
C ILE A 59 -15.33 -4.72 1.95
N VAL A 60 -16.47 -5.27 1.52
CA VAL A 60 -16.96 -5.15 0.15
C VAL A 60 -17.19 -3.68 -0.20
N ASP A 61 -17.90 -2.94 0.65
CA ASP A 61 -18.17 -1.52 0.45
C ASP A 61 -16.87 -0.69 0.38
N LYS A 62 -15.92 -0.95 1.28
CA LYS A 62 -14.62 -0.27 1.27
C LYS A 62 -13.72 -0.66 0.12
N ILE A 63 -13.96 -1.80 -0.53
CA ILE A 63 -13.21 -2.27 -1.71
C ILE A 63 -13.74 -1.67 -3.01
N ASP A 64 -15.01 -1.28 -3.07
CA ASP A 64 -15.65 -0.74 -4.26
C ASP A 64 -14.82 0.42 -4.89
N PRO A 65 -14.35 0.27 -6.15
CA PRO A 65 -13.69 1.33 -6.89
C PRO A 65 -14.46 2.66 -6.92
N SER A 66 -15.80 2.61 -6.96
CA SER A 66 -16.67 3.79 -6.97
C SER A 66 -16.51 4.64 -5.71
N GLN A 67 -16.24 4.00 -4.56
CA GLN A 67 -15.99 4.65 -3.27
C GLN A 67 -14.50 4.93 -3.04
N ARG A 68 -13.62 4.11 -3.61
CA ARG A 68 -12.16 4.25 -3.45
C ARG A 68 -11.58 5.38 -4.29
N LEU A 69 -11.99 5.49 -5.55
CA LEU A 69 -11.41 6.44 -6.49
C LEU A 69 -11.58 7.90 -6.02
N PRO A 70 -12.78 8.35 -5.60
CA PRO A 70 -12.96 9.72 -5.11
C PRO A 70 -12.12 10.03 -3.86
N ARG A 71 -12.06 9.10 -2.89
CA ARG A 71 -11.22 9.25 -1.69
C ARG A 71 -9.75 9.35 -2.06
N GLN A 72 -9.30 8.49 -2.97
CA GLN A 72 -7.91 8.46 -3.42
C GLN A 72 -7.53 9.75 -4.16
N ALA A 73 -8.43 10.29 -4.98
CA ALA A 73 -8.25 11.57 -5.67
C ALA A 73 -8.11 12.73 -4.67
N GLY A 74 -9.01 12.81 -3.68
CA GLY A 74 -8.94 13.85 -2.64
C GLY A 74 -7.63 13.81 -1.85
N HIS A 75 -7.17 12.62 -1.46
CA HIS A 75 -5.90 12.45 -0.78
C HIS A 75 -4.71 12.82 -1.67
N TYR A 76 -4.75 12.47 -2.97
CA TYR A 76 -3.70 12.83 -3.91
C TYR A 76 -3.56 14.36 -4.05
N THR A 77 -4.67 15.08 -4.17
CA THR A 77 -4.67 16.56 -4.20
C THR A 77 -4.00 17.15 -2.97
N GLN A 78 -4.29 16.62 -1.77
CA GLN A 78 -3.64 17.08 -0.53
C GLN A 78 -2.14 16.84 -0.54
N ILE A 79 -1.68 15.68 -1.03
CA ILE A 79 -0.26 15.34 -1.14
C ILE A 79 0.45 16.28 -2.13
N VAL A 80 -0.16 16.56 -3.28
CA VAL A 80 0.39 17.51 -4.26
C VAL A 80 0.53 18.91 -3.64
N GLY A 81 -0.52 19.39 -2.96
CA GLY A 81 -0.47 20.68 -2.25
C GLY A 81 0.63 20.71 -1.19
N HIS A 82 0.78 19.63 -0.41
CA HIS A 82 1.84 19.51 0.59
C HIS A 82 3.24 19.48 -0.05
N PHE A 83 3.42 18.74 -1.15
CA PHE A 83 4.69 18.64 -1.87
C PHE A 83 5.16 19.99 -2.43
N LEU A 84 4.23 20.79 -2.96
CA LEU A 84 4.54 22.13 -3.47
C LEU A 84 4.85 23.13 -2.36
N THR A 85 4.26 22.95 -1.17
CA THR A 85 4.44 23.85 -0.02
C THR A 85 5.71 23.54 0.77
N VAL A 86 5.98 22.25 1.01
CA VAL A 86 7.14 21.77 1.76
C VAL A 86 8.20 21.31 0.78
N LYS A 87 9.28 22.10 0.64
CA LYS A 87 10.42 21.84 -0.26
C LYS A 87 10.74 20.32 -0.41
N ASN A 88 10.39 19.77 -1.58
CA ASN A 88 10.83 18.49 -2.17
C ASN A 88 11.31 17.40 -1.18
N SER A 89 10.49 17.03 -0.19
CA SER A 89 10.80 15.89 0.66
C SER A 89 10.72 14.58 -0.17
N PRO A 90 11.78 13.76 -0.19
CA PRO A 90 11.75 12.46 -0.88
C PRO A 90 10.63 11.54 -0.39
N GLN A 91 10.20 11.70 0.87
CA GLN A 91 9.11 10.93 1.47
C GLN A 91 7.76 11.36 0.88
N VAL A 92 7.57 12.66 0.66
CA VAL A 92 6.33 13.20 0.06
C VAL A 92 6.28 12.85 -1.44
N ALA A 93 7.41 12.93 -2.15
CA ALA A 93 7.49 12.45 -3.54
C ALA A 93 7.10 10.97 -3.67
N ARG A 94 7.59 10.13 -2.74
CA ARG A 94 7.25 8.72 -2.67
C ARG A 94 5.76 8.49 -2.38
N ALA A 95 5.18 9.25 -1.45
CA ALA A 95 3.76 9.22 -1.15
C ALA A 95 2.92 9.57 -2.39
N MET A 96 3.32 10.63 -3.10
CA MET A 96 2.68 11.10 -4.32
C MET A 96 2.64 10.01 -5.40
N ASP A 97 3.78 9.35 -5.67
CA ASP A 97 3.86 8.26 -6.65
C ASP A 97 2.98 7.05 -6.26
N ALA A 98 3.02 6.62 -4.99
CA ALA A 98 2.14 5.55 -4.52
C ALA A 98 0.66 5.88 -4.71
N HIS A 99 0.28 7.12 -4.37
CA HIS A 99 -1.10 7.53 -4.48
C HIS A 99 -1.56 7.65 -5.93
N PHE A 100 -0.69 8.12 -6.83
CA PHE A 100 -0.96 8.18 -8.27
C PHE A 100 -1.14 6.78 -8.87
N LYS A 101 -0.25 5.83 -8.57
CA LYS A 101 -0.39 4.43 -9.03
C LYS A 101 -1.71 3.79 -8.60
N ARG A 102 -2.14 4.04 -7.35
CA ARG A 102 -3.45 3.59 -6.86
C ARG A 102 -4.61 4.27 -7.58
N LEU A 103 -4.50 5.57 -7.85
CA LEU A 103 -5.50 6.35 -8.58
C LEU A 103 -5.69 5.78 -10.00
N ALA A 104 -4.60 5.58 -10.73
CA ALA A 104 -4.62 4.99 -12.06
C ALA A 104 -5.25 3.59 -12.08
N ARG A 105 -4.89 2.74 -11.10
CA ARG A 105 -5.50 1.42 -10.96
C ARG A 105 -7.01 1.49 -10.73
N TYR A 106 -7.47 2.27 -9.76
CA TYR A 106 -8.91 2.36 -9.45
C TYR A 106 -9.71 3.00 -10.59
N HIS A 107 -9.10 3.91 -11.34
CA HIS A 107 -9.68 4.47 -12.54
C HIS A 107 -9.85 3.40 -13.62
N GLY A 108 -8.82 2.59 -13.88
CA GLY A 108 -8.90 1.47 -14.81
C GLY A 108 -9.94 0.42 -14.39
N GLU A 109 -9.99 0.07 -13.10
CA GLU A 109 -10.99 -0.85 -12.55
C GLU A 109 -12.42 -0.31 -12.73
N LEU A 110 -12.66 0.98 -12.48
CA LEU A 110 -13.96 1.61 -12.63
C LEU A 110 -14.43 1.64 -14.10
N LEU A 111 -13.50 1.86 -15.03
CA LEU A 111 -13.79 1.86 -16.47
C LEU A 111 -13.80 0.46 -17.10
N GLY A 112 -13.50 -0.60 -16.33
CA GLY A 112 -13.41 -1.96 -16.84
C GLY A 112 -12.18 -2.23 -17.73
N LEU A 113 -11.20 -1.32 -17.75
CA LEU A 113 -9.99 -1.41 -18.59
C LEU A 113 -8.95 -2.40 -18.05
N THR A 114 -9.06 -2.78 -16.78
CA THR A 114 -8.17 -3.77 -16.15
C THR A 114 -8.63 -5.18 -16.51
N GLY A 115 -8.43 -5.57 -17.77
CA GLY A 115 -8.84 -6.87 -18.32
C GLY A 115 -8.45 -7.08 -19.78
N GLU A 116 -8.26 -6.00 -20.54
CA GLU A 116 -7.69 -6.05 -21.88
C GLU A 116 -6.20 -5.70 -21.80
N SER A 117 -5.34 -6.67 -22.13
CA SER A 117 -4.00 -6.38 -22.61
C SER A 117 -4.10 -5.35 -23.74
N ASP A 118 -3.57 -4.17 -23.46
CA ASP A 118 -3.38 -3.04 -24.37
C ASP A 118 -2.90 -3.53 -25.75
N PRO A 119 -3.74 -3.50 -26.80
CA PRO A 119 -3.29 -3.69 -28.17
C PRO A 119 -2.88 -2.31 -28.68
N GLY A 120 -1.73 -1.83 -28.18
CA GLY A 120 -1.33 -0.44 -28.32
C GLY A 120 0.13 -0.24 -28.68
N ASP A 121 0.75 -1.22 -29.35
CA ASP A 121 1.98 -1.01 -30.11
C ASP A 121 1.66 -1.18 -31.61
N GLU A 122 1.35 -0.06 -32.27
CA GLU A 122 1.60 0.17 -33.71
C GLU A 122 2.38 1.47 -33.89
#